data_AF-A0A1X9XDP5-F1
#
_entry.id   AF-A0A1X9XDP5-F1
#
_cell.length_a   1.000
_cell.length_b   1.000
_cell.length_c   1.000
_cell.angle_alpha   90.00
_cell.angle_beta   90.00
_cell.angle_gamma   90.00
#
_symmetry.space_group_name_H-M   'P 1'
#
loop_
_entity.id
_entity.type
_entity.pdbx_description
1 polymer ?
#
loop_
_entity_poly.entity_id
_entity_poly.type
_entity_poly.pdbx_seq_one_letter_code
_entity_poly.pdbx_strand_id
1 'polypeptide(L)' 'IGGHGEQILLSKATHQAIHSDLPGGISLQDMGERRLKDVLHIEHLYQLCAPDLLS' A
#
# COMPACT_ATOMS: atom_id res chain seq x y z
N ILE A 1 -14.52 10.30 -6.45
CA ILE A 1 -14.90 9.31 -5.41
C ILE A 1 -14.07 8.04 -5.66
N GLY A 2 -13.48 7.34 -4.72
CA GLY A 2 -13.22 7.58 -3.31
C GLY A 2 -11.93 6.85 -2.96
N GLY A 3 -11.05 7.50 -2.20
CA GLY A 3 -10.16 6.76 -1.32
C GLY A 3 -11.01 6.43 -0.12
N HIS A 4 -11.45 5.18 -0.01
CA HIS A 4 -12.10 4.71 1.22
C HIS A 4 -11.10 4.97 2.35
N GLY A 5 -11.54 5.62 3.43
CA GLY A 5 -10.67 6.19 4.47
C GLY A 5 -9.80 5.18 5.24
N GLU A 6 -9.87 3.91 4.86
CA GLU A 6 -9.26 2.76 5.52
C GLU A 6 -8.25 2.06 4.60
N GLN A 7 -7.92 2.61 3.43
CA GLN A 7 -6.91 2.03 2.56
C GLN A 7 -5.50 2.53 2.90
N ILE A 8 -4.66 1.63 3.40
CA ILE A 8 -3.23 1.90 3.59
C ILE A 8 -2.48 1.58 2.29
N LEU A 9 -1.94 2.62 1.67
CA LEU A 9 -1.09 2.54 0.48
C LEU A 9 0.37 2.67 0.87
N LEU A 10 1.20 1.80 0.31
CA LEU A 10 2.64 1.74 0.51
C LEU A 10 3.33 2.00 -0.83
N SER A 11 4.37 2.82 -0.82
CA SER A 11 5.28 2.92 -1.96
C SER A 11 6.21 1.71 -2.00
N LYS A 12 6.86 1.49 -3.14
CA LYS A 12 7.86 0.44 -3.32
C LYS A 12 8.98 0.48 -2.28
N ALA A 13 9.46 1.68 -1.92
CA ALA A 13 10.50 1.83 -0.90
C ALA A 13 10.04 1.29 0.46
N THR A 14 8.80 1.62 0.87
CA THR A 14 8.23 1.12 2.13
C THR A 14 7.96 -0.38 2.06
N HIS A 15 7.41 -0.89 0.94
CA HIS A 15 7.23 -2.32 0.71
C HIS A 15 8.54 -3.08 0.92
N GLN A 16 9.64 -2.62 0.32
CA GLN A 16 10.95 -3.26 0.47
C GLN A 16 11.48 -3.23 1.91
N ALA A 17 11.23 -2.16 2.65
CA ALA A 17 11.64 -2.06 4.04
C ALA A 17 10.87 -2.99 4.98
N ILE A 18 9.56 -3.17 4.75
CA ILE A 18 8.70 -3.98 5.63
C ILE A 18 8.57 -5.44 5.20
N HIS A 19 8.99 -5.79 3.97
CA HIS A 19 8.85 -7.15 3.44
C HIS A 19 9.52 -8.21 4.34
N SER A 20 10.62 -7.86 5.01
CA SER A 20 11.32 -8.76 5.93
C SER A 20 10.70 -8.87 7.32
N ASP A 21 9.87 -7.90 7.71
CA ASP A 21 9.31 -7.76 9.07
C ASP A 21 7.77 -7.85 9.07
N LEU A 22 7.17 -8.30 7.96
CA LEU A 22 5.72 -8.33 7.81
C LEU A 22 5.12 -9.35 8.80
N PRO A 23 4.28 -8.93 9.75
CA PRO A 23 3.69 -9.85 10.70
C PRO A 23 2.71 -10.81 10.00
N GLY A 24 2.63 -12.03 10.51
CA GLY A 24 1.79 -13.09 9.94
C GLY A 24 0.32 -12.67 9.89
N GLY A 25 -0.29 -12.79 8.71
CA GLY A 25 -1.69 -12.40 8.47
C GLY A 25 -1.87 -11.06 7.75
N ILE A 26 -0.80 -10.27 7.58
CA ILE A 26 -0.80 -9.12 6.68
C ILE A 26 -0.33 -9.58 5.30
N SER A 27 -0.97 -9.08 4.24
CA SER A 27 -0.57 -9.33 2.85
C SER A 27 -0.50 -8.01 2.10
N LEU A 28 0.39 -7.93 1.11
CA LEU A 28 0.53 -6.76 0.25
C LEU A 28 0.00 -7.09 -1.13
N GLN A 29 -0.98 -6.32 -1.60
CA GLN A 29 -1.53 -6.43 -2.94
C GLN A 29 -0.87 -5.40 -3.84
N ASP A 30 -0.24 -5.89 -4.91
CA ASP A 30 0.36 -5.04 -5.93
C ASP A 30 -0.73 -4.27 -6.70
N MET A 31 -0.65 -2.94 -6.70
CA MET A 31 -1.56 -2.07 -7.46
C MET A 31 -0.91 -1.51 -8.73
N GLY A 32 0.32 -1.91 -9.03
CA GLY A 32 1.12 -1.39 -10.12
C GLY A 32 1.50 0.08 -9.96
N GLU A 33 1.84 0.66 -11.11
CA GLU A 33 2.26 2.05 -11.26
C GLU A 33 1.07 3.00 -11.23
N ARG A 34 1.07 3.93 -10.27
CA ARG A 34 -0.01 4.88 -10.04
C ARG A 34 0.56 6.28 -9.85
N ARG A 35 -0.14 7.27 -10.40
CA ARG A 35 0.19 8.69 -10.17
C ARG A 35 -0.52 9.18 -8.93
N LEU A 36 0.24 9.49 -7.88
CA LEU A 36 -0.30 10.10 -6.67
C LEU A 36 -0.54 11.58 -6.90
N LYS A 37 -1.64 12.11 -6.35
CA LYS A 37 -1.78 13.56 -6.23
C LYS A 37 -0.65 14.06 -5.33
N ASP A 38 -0.01 15.16 -5.71
CA ASP A 38 1.17 15.74 -5.02
C ASP A 38 2.55 15.12 -5.36
N VAL A 39 2.61 13.97 -6.05
CA VAL A 39 3.90 13.38 -6.47
C VAL A 39 4.11 13.59 -7.96
N LEU A 40 5.25 14.18 -8.32
CA LEU A 40 5.59 14.54 -9.71
C LEU A 40 5.89 13.32 -10.59
N HIS A 41 6.27 12.19 -9.99
CA HIS A 41 6.59 10.95 -10.67
C HIS A 41 5.52 9.87 -10.44
N ILE A 42 5.50 8.88 -11.33
CA ILE A 42 4.71 7.67 -11.18
C ILE A 42 5.39 6.81 -10.12
N GLU A 43 4.60 6.34 -9.15
CA GLU A 43 5.09 5.47 -8.08
C GLU A 43 4.42 4.11 -8.18
N HIS A 44 5.18 3.05 -7.89
CA HIS A 44 4.62 1.71 -7.76
C HIS A 44 4.01 1.56 -6.37
N LEU A 45 2.69 1.35 -6.33
CA LEU A 45 1.93 1.27 -5.08
C LEU A 45 1.55 -0.16 -4.74
N TYR A 46 1.54 -0.43 -3.45
CA TYR A 46 1.08 -1.66 -2.84
C TYR A 46 -0.01 -1.32 -1.82
N GLN A 47 -1.08 -2.08 -1.81
CA GLN A 47 -2.12 -1.97 -0.80
C GLN A 47 -1.85 -2.98 0.31
N LEU A 48 -1.90 -2.52 1.55
CA LEU A 48 -1.84 -3.40 2.70
C LEU A 48 -3.24 -4.00 2.95
N CYS A 49 -3.32 -5.31 2.89
CA CYS A 49 -4.49 -6.10 3.26
C CYS A 49 -4.22 -6.76 4.61
N ALA A 50 -4.87 -6.27 5.66
CA ALA A 50 -4.85 -6.89 6.98
C ALA A 50 -6.29 -7.20 7.41
N PRO A 51 -6.54 -8.35 8.05
CA PRO A 51 -7.87 -8.71 8.53
C PRO A 51 -8.40 -7.77 9.63
N ASP A 52 -7.51 -7.01 10.28
CA ASP A 52 -7.83 -6.03 11.32
C ASP A 52 -8.03 -4.60 10.76
N LEU A 53 -7.83 -4.41 9.45
CA LEU A 53 -8.16 -3.15 8.80
C LEU A 53 -9.69 -3.11 8.68
N LEU A 54 -10.32 -2.53 9.69
CA LEU A 54 -11.78 -2.40 9.81
C LEU A 54 -12.35 -1.89 8.49
N SER A 55 -13.37 -2.62 8.02
CA SER A 55 -14.13 -2.41 6.79
C SER A 55 -15.41 -1.65 7.03
#